data_AF-A0A9D7Z3N4-F1
#
_entry.id   AF-A0A9D7Z3N4-F1
#
_cell.length_a   1.000
_cell.length_b   1.000
_cell.length_c   1.000
_cell.angle_alpha   90.00
_cell.angle_beta   90.00
_cell.angle_gamma   90.00
#
_symmetry.space_group_name_H-M   'P 1'
#
loop_
_entity.id
_entity.type
_entity.pdbx_description
1 polymer ?
#
loop_
_entity_poly.entity_id
_entity_poly.type
_entity_poly.pdbx_seq_one_letter_code
_entity_poly.pdbx_strand_id
1 'polypeptide(L)' 'MKCVNRIITNLGVFDVTEDGLDVVELAPDVTIEDVLANTKAKVKVPA' A
#
# COMPACT_ATOMS: atom_id res chain seq x y z
N MET A 1 -4.19 17.92 7.71
CA MET A 1 -3.07 17.38 8.50
C MET A 1 -2.76 15.99 7.94
N LYS A 2 -1.61 15.78 7.31
CA LYS A 2 -1.11 14.44 6.94
C LYS A 2 -0.06 14.05 7.95
N CYS A 3 -0.44 13.25 8.94
CA CYS A 3 0.45 12.87 10.04
C CYS A 3 1.13 11.52 9.78
N VAL A 4 0.65 10.75 8.80
CA VAL A 4 1.15 9.42 8.47
C VAL A 4 1.88 9.51 7.15
N ASN A 5 3.17 9.14 7.17
CA ASN A 5 4.02 9.12 5.98
C ASN A 5 4.13 7.71 5.38
N ARG A 6 4.12 6.67 6.23
CA ARG A 6 4.32 5.26 5.85
C ARG A 6 3.46 4.34 6.70
N ILE A 7 2.92 3.30 6.09
CA ILE A 7 2.10 2.27 6.72
C ILE A 7 2.77 0.92 6.48
N ILE A 8 3.10 0.21 7.56
CA ILE A 8 3.71 -1.13 7.49
C ILE A 8 2.70 -2.11 8.06
N THR A 9 2.36 -3.13 7.28
CA THR A 9 1.38 -4.15 7.64
C THR A 9 1.91 -5.54 7.30
N ASN A 10 1.15 -6.58 7.63
CA ASN A 10 1.42 -7.93 7.16
C ASN A 10 1.28 -8.09 5.63
N LEU A 11 0.64 -7.14 4.93
CA LEU A 11 0.52 -7.15 3.47
C LEU A 11 1.75 -6.57 2.78
N GLY A 12 2.47 -5.67 3.46
CA GLY A 12 3.60 -4.95 2.87
C GLY A 12 3.76 -3.54 3.43
N VAL A 13 4.61 -2.78 2.75
CA VAL A 13 4.97 -1.39 3.04
C VAL A 13 4.29 -0.47 2.03
N PHE A 14 3.55 0.52 2.55
CA PHE A 14 2.82 1.50 1.77
C PHE A 14 3.24 2.91 2.16
N ASP A 15 3.52 3.75 1.16
CA ASP A 15 3.77 5.17 1.37
C ASP A 15 2.52 5.99 1.07
N VAL A 16 2.23 6.97 1.94
CA VAL A 16 1.04 7.81 1.82
C VAL A 16 1.37 9.01 0.92
N THR A 17 0.72 9.07 -0.24
CA THR A 17 0.90 10.16 -1.21
C THR A 17 -0.35 11.04 -1.26
N GLU A 18 -0.35 12.07 -2.13
CA GLU A 18 -1.53 12.92 -2.33
C GLU A 18 -2.65 12.21 -3.09
N ASP A 19 -2.28 11.24 -3.93
CA ASP A 19 -3.22 10.52 -4.79
C ASP A 19 -3.69 9.18 -4.20
N GLY A 20 -3.09 8.71 -3.11
CA GLY A 20 -3.41 7.42 -2.52
C GLY A 20 -2.27 6.78 -1.73
N LEU A 21 -2.18 5.45 -1.83
CA LEU A 21 -1.13 4.63 -1.22
C LEU A 21 -0.24 4.06 -2.32
N ASP A 22 1.06 4.30 -2.24
CA ASP A 22 2.04 3.71 -3.15
C ASP A 22 2.61 2.44 -2.52
N VAL A 23 2.60 1.33 -3.25
CA VAL A 23 3.20 0.06 -2.78
C VAL A 23 4.71 0.14 -2.95
N VAL A 24 5.44 0.13 -1.83
CA VAL A 24 6.91 0.15 -1.83
C VAL A 24 7.46 -1.27 -1.84
N GLU A 25 6.86 -2.15 -1.04
CA GLU A 25 7.28 -3.54 -0.89
C GLU A 25 6.06 -4.39 -0.51
N LEU A 26 5.97 -5.60 -1.07
CA LEU A 26 4.98 -6.60 -0.66
C LEU A 26 5.62 -7.60 0.28
N ALA A 27 4.85 -8.06 1.26
CA ALA A 27 5.28 -9.18 2.07
C ALA A 27 5.48 -10.44 1.19
N PRO A 28 6.38 -11.35 1.59
CA PRO A 28 6.50 -12.65 0.92
C PRO A 28 5.13 -13.34 0.90
N ASP A 29 4.79 -13.91 -0.24
CA ASP A 29 3.50 -14.57 -0.53
C ASP A 29 2.27 -13.66 -0.63
N VAL A 30 2.42 -12.33 -0.61
CA VAL A 30 1.32 -11.39 -0.84
C VAL A 30 1.36 -10.87 -2.27
N THR A 31 0.22 -10.92 -2.95
CA THR A 31 0.06 -10.37 -4.30
C THR A 31 -0.56 -8.98 -4.28
N ILE A 32 -0.44 -8.27 -5.40
CA ILE A 32 -1.17 -7.01 -5.60
C ILE A 32 -2.68 -7.21 -5.52
N GLU A 33 -3.19 -8.34 -5.99
CA GLU A 33 -4.62 -8.66 -5.94
C GLU A 33 -5.10 -8.78 -4.49
N ASP A 34 -4.30 -9.40 -3.61
CA ASP A 34 -4.58 -9.48 -2.18
C ASP A 34 -4.60 -8.09 -1.53
N VAL A 35 -3.65 -7.22 -1.89
CA VAL A 35 -3.62 -5.84 -1.43
C VAL A 35 -4.88 -5.08 -1.87
N LEU A 36 -5.28 -5.20 -3.13
CA LEU A 36 -6.47 -4.53 -3.68
C LEU A 36 -7.76 -5.09 -3.09
N ALA A 37 -7.82 -6.39 -2.78
CA ALA A 37 -8.96 -7.03 -2.13
C ALA A 37 -9.13 -6.55 -0.68
N ASN A 38 -8.01 -6.33 0.03
CA ASN A 38 -8.02 -5.94 1.45
C ASN A 38 -7.94 -4.42 1.69
N THR A 39 -7.64 -3.63 0.66
CA THR A 39 -7.42 -2.17 0.78
C THR A 39 -8.47 -1.39 0.00
N LYS A 40 -9.33 -0.65 0.71
CA LYS A 40 -10.35 0.24 0.09
C LYS A 40 -9.78 1.56 -0.42
N ALA A 41 -8.55 1.91 -0.03
CA ALA A 41 -7.88 3.10 -0.50
C ALA A 41 -7.39 2.90 -1.94
N LYS A 42 -7.20 4.00 -2.68
CA LYS A 42 -6.61 3.95 -4.01
C LYS A 42 -5.14 3.56 -3.87
N VAL A 43 -4.80 2.35 -4.33
CA VAL A 43 -3.43 1.83 -4.32
C VAL A 43 -2.82 2.04 -5.70
N LYS A 44 -1.66 2.69 -5.76
CA LYS A 44 -0.83 2.74 -6.96
C LYS A 44 0.16 1.58 -6.93
N VAL A 45 0.02 0.71 -7.92
CA VAL A 45 0.95 -0.37 -8.19
C VAL A 45 2.19 0.19 -8.90
N PRO A 46 3.42 -0.16 -8.49
CA PRO A 46 4.58 0.05 -9.33
C PRO A 46 4.42 -0.75 -10.63
N ALA A 47 4.76 -0.11 -11.76
CA ALA A 47 4.69 -0.71 -13.09
C ALA A 47 5.76 -1.79 -13.30
#